data_AF-A0A0J8B0W8-F1
#
_entry.id   AF-A0A0J8B0W8-F1
#
_cell.length_a   1.000
_cell.length_b   1.000
_cell.length_c   1.000
_cell.angle_alpha   90.00
_cell.angle_beta   90.00
_cell.angle_gamma   90.00
#
_symmetry.space_group_name_H-M   'P 1'
#
loop_
_entity.id
_entity.type
_entity.pdbx_description
1 polymer ?
#
loop_
_entity_poly.entity_id
_entity_poly.type
_entity_poly.pdbx_seq_one_letter_code
_entity_poly.pdbx_strand_id
1 'polypeptide(L)' 'LAGMIAVEVTGGPIIPFIPGRPDAPKQQDGGALPNPNGDAQHLKDVFYRMGLNDRDIVVLSGSHSL' A
#
# COMPACT_ATOMS: atom_id res chain seq x y z
N LEU A 1 8.34 5.04 -8.53
CA LEU A 1 9.05 6.32 -8.75
C LEU A 1 8.29 7.51 -8.17
N ALA A 2 7.13 7.90 -8.69
CA ALA A 2 6.45 9.13 -8.21
C ALA A 2 6.20 9.16 -6.69
N GLY A 3 5.62 8.09 -6.12
CA GLY A 3 5.28 8.05 -4.69
C GLY A 3 6.49 8.17 -3.75
N MET A 4 7.61 7.49 -4.04
CA MET A 4 8.81 7.57 -3.20
C MET A 4 9.43 8.98 -3.21
N ILE A 5 9.44 9.66 -4.38
CA ILE A 5 9.99 11.00 -4.49
C ILE A 5 9.12 11.98 -3.71
N ALA A 6 7.79 11.81 -3.78
CA ALA A 6 6.87 12.61 -2.99
C ALA A 6 7.15 12.44 -1.48
N VAL A 7 7.30 11.21 -0.99
CA VAL A 7 7.62 10.92 0.41
C VAL A 7 8.97 11.53 0.83
N GLU A 8 9.99 11.43 -0.01
CA GLU A 8 11.32 11.98 0.30
C GLU A 8 11.30 13.51 0.37
N VAL A 9 10.63 14.16 -0.58
CA VAL A 9 10.50 15.64 -0.63
C VAL A 9 9.70 16.18 0.55
N THR A 10 8.71 15.44 1.05
CA THR A 10 7.94 15.83 2.25
C THR A 10 8.65 15.51 3.57
N GLY A 11 9.92 15.08 3.53
CA GLY A 11 10.72 14.78 4.72
C GLY A 11 10.46 13.40 5.34
N GLY A 12 9.77 12.52 4.60
CA GLY A 12 9.56 11.13 4.96
C GLY A 12 10.81 10.26 4.76
N PRO A 13 10.69 8.94 5.03
CA PRO A 13 11.81 8.02 4.89
C PRO A 13 12.22 7.81 3.42
N ILE A 14 13.50 7.50 3.20
CA ILE A 14 14.00 7.07 1.89
C ILE A 14 13.51 5.63 1.62
N ILE A 15 12.70 5.46 0.57
CA ILE A 15 12.16 4.16 0.16
C ILE A 15 12.99 3.60 -1.01
N PRO A 16 13.58 2.41 -0.91
CA PRO A 16 14.33 1.81 -2.00
C PRO A 16 13.50 1.62 -3.27
N PHE A 17 14.07 1.99 -4.42
CA PHE A 17 13.45 1.82 -5.73
C PHE A 17 14.08 0.68 -6.50
N ILE A 18 13.25 -0.19 -7.06
CA ILE A 18 13.68 -1.25 -7.98
C ILE A 18 13.04 -0.96 -9.34
N PRO A 19 13.80 -0.50 -10.35
CA PRO A 19 13.28 -0.25 -11.69
C PRO A 19 13.08 -1.56 -12.48
N GLY A 20 12.36 -1.48 -13.61
CA GLY A 20 12.24 -2.59 -14.55
C GLY A 20 11.04 -3.51 -14.35
N ARG A 21 10.00 -3.08 -13.60
CA ARG A 21 8.72 -3.81 -13.56
C ARG A 21 8.12 -3.84 -14.97
N PRO A 22 7.80 -5.02 -15.54
CA PRO A 22 7.15 -5.12 -16.85
C PRO A 22 5.72 -4.58 -16.80
N ASP A 23 5.17 -4.29 -17.97
CA ASP A 23 3.78 -3.88 -18.10
C ASP A 23 2.82 -4.98 -17.64
N ALA A 24 1.70 -4.57 -17.06
CA ALA A 24 0.68 -5.50 -16.59
C ALA A 24 0.02 -6.18 -17.81
N PRO A 25 -0.08 -7.52 -17.84
CA PRO A 25 -0.64 -8.24 -18.99
C PRO A 25 -2.15 -8.07 -19.13
N LYS A 26 -2.83 -7.69 -18.04
CA LYS A 26 -4.25 -7.38 -17.98
C LYS A 26 -4.53 -6.44 -16.83
N GLN A 27 -5.69 -5.78 -16.89
CA GLN A 27 -6.23 -5.05 -15.74
C GLN A 27 -6.48 -6.02 -14.57
N GLN A 28 -6.18 -5.56 -13.35
CA GLN A 28 -6.49 -6.31 -12.14
C GLN A 28 -7.98 -6.14 -11.78
N ASP A 29 -8.59 -7.19 -11.25
CA ASP A 29 -10.01 -7.18 -10.86
C ASP A 29 -10.22 -6.25 -9.66
N GLY A 30 -11.30 -5.44 -9.69
CA GLY A 30 -11.54 -4.33 -8.75
C GLY A 30 -11.89 -4.71 -7.30
N GLY A 31 -11.68 -5.96 -6.88
CA GLY A 31 -12.04 -6.48 -5.55
C GLY A 31 -10.90 -6.55 -4.54
N ALA A 32 -9.73 -5.96 -4.86
CA ALA A 32 -8.53 -6.04 -4.02
C ALA A 32 -8.38 -4.89 -3.02
N LEU A 33 -9.30 -3.91 -3.02
CA LEU A 33 -9.20 -2.72 -2.16
C LEU A 33 -10.06 -2.87 -0.90
N PRO A 34 -9.58 -2.45 0.27
CA PRO A 34 -10.38 -2.40 1.49
C PRO A 34 -11.48 -1.34 1.37
N ASN A 35 -12.68 -1.66 1.85
CA ASN A 35 -13.79 -0.71 1.94
C ASN A 35 -13.55 0.29 3.08
N PRO A 36 -13.55 1.62 2.83
CA PRO A 36 -13.35 2.63 3.89
C PRO A 36 -14.47 2.67 4.93
N ASN A 37 -15.67 2.18 4.60
CA ASN A 37 -16.80 2.06 5.53
C ASN A 37 -16.91 0.65 6.14
N GLY A 38 -15.95 -0.24 5.86
CA GLY A 38 -15.87 -1.58 6.44
C GLY A 38 -15.37 -1.56 7.88
N ASP A 39 -15.42 -2.71 8.54
CA ASP A 39 -14.85 -2.87 9.88
C ASP A 39 -13.35 -3.21 9.82
N ALA A 40 -12.71 -3.22 11.00
CA ALA A 40 -11.30 -3.55 11.11
C ALA A 40 -10.99 -5.00 10.67
N GLN A 41 -11.95 -5.92 10.80
CA GLN A 41 -11.78 -7.30 10.38
C GLN A 41 -11.70 -7.40 8.85
N HIS A 42 -12.60 -6.71 8.13
CA HIS A 42 -12.55 -6.62 6.68
C HIS A 42 -11.21 -6.09 6.18
N LEU A 43 -10.70 -5.04 6.83
CA LEU A 43 -9.40 -4.47 6.49
C LEU A 43 -8.27 -5.51 6.65
N LYS A 44 -8.24 -6.22 7.79
CA LYS A 44 -7.28 -7.31 8.03
C LYS A 44 -7.40 -8.41 6.99
N ASP A 45 -8.62 -8.88 6.69
CA ASP A 45 -8.85 -9.97 5.74
C ASP A 45 -8.28 -9.64 4.34
N VAL A 46 -8.43 -8.38 3.89
CA VAL A 46 -7.88 -7.92 2.61
C VAL A 46 -6.35 -7.91 2.64
N PHE A 47 -5.74 -7.29 3.67
CA PHE A 47 -4.28 -7.16 3.74
C PHE A 47 -3.57 -8.48 4.06
N TYR A 48 -4.20 -9.39 4.81
CA TYR A 48 -3.67 -10.72 5.10
C TYR A 48 -3.56 -11.56 3.82
N ARG A 49 -4.49 -11.41 2.87
CA ARG A 49 -4.38 -12.05 1.53
C ARG A 49 -3.18 -11.54 0.73
N MET A 50 -2.65 -10.38 1.07
CA MET A 50 -1.43 -9.80 0.49
C MET A 50 -0.16 -10.19 1.25
N GLY A 51 -0.27 -11.00 2.32
CA GLY A 51 0.84 -11.44 3.15
C GLY A 51 1.30 -10.43 4.19
N LEU A 52 0.51 -9.39 4.46
CA LEU A 52 0.82 -8.34 5.43
C LEU A 52 0.20 -8.68 6.78
N ASN A 53 0.94 -8.48 7.88
CA ASN A 53 0.43 -8.71 9.24
C ASN A 53 -0.10 -7.41 9.88
N ASP A 54 -0.62 -7.51 11.11
CA ASP A 54 -1.15 -6.36 11.85
C ASP A 54 -0.16 -5.20 12.01
N ARG A 55 1.12 -5.49 12.24
CA ARG A 55 2.15 -4.45 12.35
C ARG A 55 2.36 -3.75 11.01
N ASP A 56 2.41 -4.51 9.92
CA ASP A 56 2.59 -3.95 8.58
C ASP A 56 1.41 -3.03 8.21
N ILE A 57 0.18 -3.46 8.51
CA ILE A 57 -1.04 -2.67 8.28
C ILE A 57 -0.97 -1.32 9.03
N VAL A 58 -0.57 -1.34 10.30
CA VAL A 58 -0.44 -0.12 11.10
C VAL A 58 0.64 0.79 10.54
N VAL A 59 1.81 0.25 10.18
CA VAL A 59 2.92 1.02 9.61
C VAL A 59 2.51 1.66 8.27
N LEU A 60 1.81 0.93 7.40
CA LEU A 60 1.33 1.46 6.11
C LEU A 60 0.25 2.54 6.28
N SER A 61 -0.55 2.46 7.33
CA SER A 61 -1.57 3.47 7.65
C SER A 61 -0.96 4.84 8.02
N GLY A 62 0.33 4.91 8.34
CA GLY A 62 1.07 6.17 8.49
C GLY A 62 1.09 7.04 7.22
N SER A 63 0.75 6.48 6.05
CA SER A 63 0.58 7.24 4.80
C SER A 63 -0.48 8.35 4.89
N HIS A 64 -1.38 8.31 5.87
CA HIS A 64 -2.39 9.35 6.13
C HIS A 64 -1.87 10.56 6.93
N SER A 65 -0.56 10.63 7.22
CA SER A 65 0.05 11.72 7.99
C SER A 65 0.81 12.75 7.13
N LEU A 66 0.61 12.73 5.81
CA LEU A 66 1.18 13.68 4.85
C LEU A 66 0.20 14.79 4.49
#